data_AF-A0A559RT71-F1
#
_entry.id   AF-A0A559RT71-F1
#
_cell.length_a   1.000
_cell.length_b   1.000
_cell.length_c   1.000
_cell.angle_alpha   90.00
_cell.angle_beta   90.00
_cell.angle_gamma   90.00
#
_symmetry.space_group_name_H-M   'P 1'
#
loop_
_entity.id
_entity.type
_entity.pdbx_description
1 polymer ?
#
loop_
_entity_poly.entity_id
_entity_poly.type
_entity_poly.pdbx_seq_one_letter_code
_entity_poly.pdbx_strand_id
1 'polypeptide(L)'
;MSQIIDRINEGGPVFMVPILLILIVVVVLFIIGLMGKKKIRHVMELLSHLSLFAFMWGLLGSTLGLIQAFDAIEGSGAVSQPMMAGGLKIALLCTVFGLFCFVVARVFILVLAIKAQRAEDAQLI
;
A
#
# COMPACT_ATOMS: atom_id res chain seq x y z
N MET A 1 -1.61 -6.27 23.34
CA MET A 1 -1.96 -4.98 22.71
C MET A 1 -1.85 -5.19 21.20
N SER A 2 -2.86 -4.80 20.43
CA SER A 2 -3.00 -4.85 18.95
C SER A 2 -1.92 -5.63 18.17
N GLN A 3 -2.22 -6.89 17.81
CA GLN A 3 -1.35 -7.72 16.93
C GLN A 3 -0.93 -7.00 15.64
N ILE A 4 -1.73 -6.06 15.15
CA ILE A 4 -1.46 -5.27 13.95
C ILE A 4 -0.31 -4.27 14.19
N ILE A 5 -0.24 -3.65 15.38
CA ILE A 5 0.83 -2.72 15.73
C ILE A 5 2.17 -3.45 15.84
N ASP A 6 2.16 -4.67 16.40
CA ASP A 6 3.35 -5.51 16.46
C ASP A 6 3.84 -5.88 15.05
N ARG A 7 2.94 -6.24 14.11
CA ARG A 7 3.33 -6.52 12.72
C ARG A 7 3.87 -5.31 11.97
N ILE A 8 3.37 -4.11 12.27
CA ILE A 8 3.87 -2.86 11.67
C ILE A 8 5.29 -2.56 12.16
N ASN A 9 5.56 -2.75 13.45
CA ASN A 9 6.89 -2.55 14.01
C ASN A 9 7.88 -3.62 13.51
N GLU A 10 7.41 -4.85 13.36
CA GLU A 10 8.20 -5.96 12.82
C GLU A 10 8.55 -5.79 11.34
N GLY A 11 7.69 -5.17 10.53
CA GLY A 11 7.92 -4.96 9.11
C GLY A 11 8.86 -3.81 8.76
N GLY A 12 9.50 -3.19 9.75
CA GLY A 12 10.31 -2.00 9.55
C GLY A 12 9.45 -0.73 9.50
N PRO A 13 9.51 0.13 10.53
CA PRO A 13 8.72 1.37 10.60
C PRO A 13 8.93 2.28 9.38
N VAL A 14 10.14 2.27 8.81
CA VAL A 14 10.53 3.12 7.68
C VAL A 14 9.70 2.83 6.42
N PHE A 15 9.34 1.58 6.15
CA PHE A 15 8.55 1.23 4.96
C PHE A 15 7.04 1.19 5.24
N MET A 16 6.66 0.76 6.45
CA MET A 16 5.26 0.65 6.85
C MET A 16 4.58 2.01 7.06
N VAL A 17 5.26 2.98 7.67
CA VAL A 17 4.67 4.30 7.98
C VAL A 17 4.27 5.06 6.70
N PRO A 18 5.11 5.13 5.64
CA PRO A 18 4.70 5.75 4.38
C PRO A 18 3.47 5.09 3.73
N ILE A 19 3.39 3.75 3.75
CA ILE A 19 2.24 3.01 3.18
C ILE A 19 0.95 3.37 3.93
N LEU A 20 1.00 3.44 5.26
CA LEU A 20 -0.15 3.84 6.07
C LEU A 20 -0.54 5.31 5.83
N LEU A 21 0.44 6.20 5.67
CA LEU A 21 0.18 7.60 5.33
C LEU A 21 -0.53 7.70 3.98
N ILE A 22 -0.05 6.99 2.96
CA ILE A 22 -0.68 6.94 1.64
C ILE A 22 -2.10 6.38 1.74
N LEU A 23 -2.31 5.34 2.54
CA LEU A 23 -3.64 4.77 2.77
C LEU A 23 -4.60 5.81 3.37
N ILE A 24 -4.16 6.61 4.34
CA ILE A 24 -4.97 7.70 4.91
C ILE A 24 -5.30 8.74 3.84
N VAL A 25 -4.32 9.14 3.03
CA VAL A 25 -4.53 10.10 1.92
C VAL A 25 -5.53 9.55 0.89
N VAL A 26 -5.42 8.27 0.55
CA VAL A 26 -6.35 7.56 -0.33
C VAL A 26 -7.78 7.60 0.22
N VAL A 27 -7.97 7.35 1.51
CA VAL A 27 -9.29 7.44 2.17
C VAL A 27 -9.83 8.87 2.15
N VAL A 28 -9.01 9.87 2.45
CA VAL A 28 -9.40 11.29 2.42
C VAL A 28 -9.80 11.72 1.00
N LEU A 29 -9.02 11.34 -0.02
CA LEU A 29 -9.34 11.61 -1.42
C LEU A 29 -10.63 10.94 -1.86
N PHE A 30 -10.88 9.69 -1.42
CA PHE A 30 -12.12 8.99 -1.71
C PHE A 30 -13.34 9.72 -1.12
N ILE A 31 -13.27 10.16 0.14
CA ILE A 31 -14.35 10.95 0.78
C ILE A 31 -14.58 12.25 0.02
N ILE A 32 -13.52 12.97 -0.35
CA ILE A 32 -13.63 14.22 -1.14
C ILE A 32 -14.25 13.95 -2.52
N GLY A 33 -13.89 12.84 -3.16
CA GLY A 33 -14.47 12.39 -4.42
C GLY A 33 -15.97 12.09 -4.30
N LEU A 34 -16.40 11.50 -3.18
CA LEU A 34 -17.82 11.25 -2.91
C LEU A 34 -18.61 12.54 -2.63
N MET A 35 -18.01 13.52 -1.93
CA MET A 35 -18.63 14.80 -1.60
C MET A 35 -18.79 15.75 -2.80
N GLY A 36 -18.30 15.38 -3.99
CA GLY A 36 -18.51 16.16 -5.22
C GLY A 36 -17.81 17.53 -5.26
N LYS A 37 -16.93 17.82 -4.29
CA LYS A 37 -16.26 19.13 -4.16
C LYS A 37 -15.17 19.38 -5.21
N LYS A 38 -14.70 18.34 -5.92
CA LYS A 38 -13.66 18.39 -6.96
C LYS A 38 -14.08 17.56 -8.18
N LYS A 39 -13.47 17.83 -9.35
CA LYS A 39 -13.63 17.01 -10.56
C LYS A 39 -13.27 15.55 -10.26
N ILE A 40 -14.26 14.66 -10.28
CA ILE A 40 -14.11 13.22 -9.98
C ILE A 40 -12.99 12.60 -10.84
N ARG A 41 -12.88 13.00 -12.11
CA ARG A 41 -11.82 12.56 -13.02
C ARG A 41 -10.41 12.75 -12.46
N HIS A 42 -10.13 13.92 -11.89
CA HIS A 42 -8.81 14.24 -11.33
C HIS A 42 -8.55 13.50 -10.01
N VAL A 43 -9.59 13.30 -9.19
CA VAL A 43 -9.48 12.51 -7.94
C VAL A 43 -9.15 11.04 -8.26
N MET A 44 -9.79 10.46 -9.29
CA MET A 44 -9.51 9.09 -9.73
C MET A 44 -8.08 8.93 -10.25
N GLU A 45 -7.56 9.93 -10.98
CA GLU A 45 -6.18 9.94 -11.48
C GLU A 45 -5.17 9.97 -10.32
N LEU A 46 -5.37 10.86 -9.34
CA LEU A 46 -4.54 10.93 -8.14
C LEU A 46 -4.55 9.63 -7.34
N LEU A 47 -5.74 9.04 -7.15
CA LEU A 47 -5.87 7.73 -6.49
C LEU A 47 -5.09 6.64 -7.25
N SER A 48 -5.11 6.66 -8.59
CA SER A 48 -4.39 5.69 -9.40
C SER A 48 -2.87 5.84 -9.19
N HIS A 49 -2.34 7.07 -9.24
CA HIS A 49 -0.92 7.34 -9.02
C HIS A 49 -0.47 6.95 -7.60
N LEU A 50 -1.24 7.33 -6.57
CA LEU A 50 -0.93 6.98 -5.19
C LEU A 50 -0.99 5.46 -4.96
N SER A 51 -1.95 4.77 -5.57
CA SER A 51 -2.06 3.31 -5.43
C SER A 51 -0.83 2.60 -5.98
N LEU A 52 -0.37 2.98 -7.17
CA LEU A 52 0.82 2.40 -7.80
C LEU A 52 2.08 2.73 -7.00
N PHE A 53 2.18 3.95 -6.48
CA PHE A 53 3.28 4.36 -5.63
C PHE A 53 3.34 3.51 -4.35
N ALA A 54 2.22 3.31 -3.65
CA ALA A 54 2.16 2.46 -2.45
C ALA A 54 2.58 1.00 -2.75
N PHE A 55 2.14 0.44 -3.87
CA PHE A 55 2.51 -0.91 -4.29
C PHE A 55 4.02 -1.03 -4.56
N MET A 56 4.57 -0.12 -5.36
CA MET A 56 6.00 -0.09 -5.67
C MET A 56 6.86 0.16 -4.43
N TRP A 57 6.39 1.01 -3.49
CA TRP A 57 7.06 1.25 -2.22
C TRP A 57 7.09 0.00 -1.33
N GLY A 58 5.98 -0.74 -1.26
CA GLY A 58 5.92 -2.02 -0.55
C GLY A 58 6.87 -3.07 -1.16
N LEU A 59 6.95 -3.12 -2.50
CA LEU A 59 7.88 -4.00 -3.21
C LEU A 59 9.35 -3.62 -2.92
N LEU A 60 9.67 -2.32 -2.86
CA LEU A 60 11.00 -1.83 -2.48
C LEU A 60 11.37 -2.24 -1.04
N GLY A 61 10.45 -2.09 -0.08
CA GLY A 61 10.67 -2.56 1.28
C GLY A 61 10.92 -4.07 1.33
N SER A 62 10.22 -4.82 0.48
CA SER A 62 10.40 -6.27 0.34
C SER A 62 11.76 -6.65 -0.20
N THR A 63 12.24 -5.98 -1.25
CA THR A 63 13.56 -6.28 -1.82
C THR A 63 14.66 -5.96 -0.82
N LEU A 64 14.55 -4.85 -0.08
CA LEU A 64 15.52 -4.49 0.96
C LEU A 64 15.50 -5.45 2.15
N GLY A 65 14.33 -5.92 2.60
CA GLY A 65 14.23 -6.94 3.65
C GLY A 65 14.85 -8.28 3.25
N LEU A 66 14.74 -8.64 1.97
CA LEU A 66 15.37 -9.84 1.42
C LEU A 66 16.90 -9.69 1.30
N ILE A 67 17.40 -8.51 0.88
CA ILE A 67 18.83 -8.20 0.87
C ILE A 67 19.41 -8.36 2.27
N GLN A 68 18.76 -7.78 3.30
CA GLN A 68 19.20 -7.95 4.69
C GLN A 68 19.21 -9.41 5.15
N ALA A 69 18.25 -10.22 4.70
CA ALA A 69 18.21 -11.65 5.02
C ALA A 69 19.41 -12.40 4.41
N PHE A 70 19.80 -12.06 3.18
CA PHE A 70 20.93 -12.68 2.49
C PHE A 70 22.28 -12.17 3.01
N ASP A 71 22.43 -10.88 3.30
CA ASP A 71 23.65 -10.30 3.87
C ASP A 71 23.99 -10.96 5.23
N ALA A 72 22.97 -11.28 6.03
CA ALA A 72 23.14 -12.00 7.30
C ALA A 72 23.68 -13.44 7.12
N ILE A 73 23.37 -14.08 5.99
CA ILE A 73 23.88 -15.42 5.65
C ILE A 73 25.32 -15.31 5.16
N GLU A 74 25.62 -14.33 4.31
CA GLU A 74 26.98 -14.11 3.77
C GLU A 74 28.00 -13.80 4.88
N GLY A 75 27.64 -12.95 5.83
CA GLY A 75 28.56 -12.50 6.90
C GLY A 75 28.85 -13.54 7.99
N SER A 76 28.06 -14.60 8.13
CA SER A 76 28.18 -15.56 9.24
C SER A 76 28.82 -16.89 8.86
N GLY A 77 29.02 -17.20 7.57
CA GLY A 77 29.62 -18.45 7.08
C GLY A 77 28.83 -19.74 7.41
N ALA A 78 27.81 -19.64 8.26
CA ALA A 78 26.86 -20.67 8.65
C ALA A 78 25.44 -20.11 8.53
N VAL A 79 24.51 -20.88 7.95
CA VAL A 79 23.13 -20.42 7.77
C VAL A 79 22.44 -20.25 9.12
N SER A 80 22.40 -19.02 9.63
CA SER A 80 21.60 -18.67 10.79
C SER A 80 20.13 -18.56 10.37
N GLN A 81 19.43 -19.69 10.30
CA GLN A 81 17.98 -19.79 10.01
C GLN A 81 17.13 -18.73 10.73
N PRO A 82 17.37 -18.39 12.02
CA PRO A 82 16.62 -17.35 12.71
C PRO A 82 16.78 -15.95 12.09
N MET A 83 17.96 -15.60 11.59
CA MET A 83 18.21 -14.29 10.98
C MET A 83 17.57 -14.18 9.61
N MET A 84 17.68 -15.24 8.79
CA MET A 84 17.02 -15.32 7.50
C MET A 84 15.50 -15.19 7.65
N ALA A 85 14.91 -15.90 8.62
CA ALA A 85 13.48 -15.83 8.91
C ALA A 85 13.01 -14.41 9.31
N GLY A 86 13.86 -13.64 10.00
CA GLY A 86 13.59 -12.25 10.34
C GLY A 86 13.47 -11.33 9.11
N GLY A 87 14.47 -11.35 8.23
CA GLY A 87 14.47 -10.53 7.01
C GLY A 87 13.36 -10.94 6.02
N LEU A 88 13.07 -12.25 5.90
CA LEU A 88 11.95 -12.73 5.08
C LEU A 88 10.60 -12.25 5.62
N LYS A 89 10.43 -12.27 6.95
CA LYS A 89 9.21 -11.79 7.61
C LYS A 89 8.97 -10.31 7.33
N ILE A 90 10.02 -9.49 7.43
CA ILE A 90 9.96 -8.06 7.07
C ILE A 90 9.51 -7.91 5.62
N ALA A 91 10.11 -8.67 4.71
CA ALA A 91 9.85 -8.56 3.28
C ALA A 91 8.39 -8.89 2.91
N LEU A 92 7.90 -10.01 3.44
CA LEU A 92 6.51 -10.45 3.21
C LEU A 92 5.49 -9.48 3.81
N LEU A 93 5.76 -8.95 5.02
CA LEU A 93 4.88 -7.96 5.63
C LEU A 93 4.81 -6.68 4.76
N CYS A 94 5.94 -6.14 4.30
CA CYS A 94 5.95 -4.96 3.42
C CYS A 94 5.13 -5.18 2.13
N THR A 95 5.27 -6.35 1.51
CA THR A 95 4.53 -6.70 0.30
C THR A 95 3.03 -6.77 0.55
N VAL A 96 2.62 -7.45 1.63
CA VAL A 96 1.19 -7.63 1.97
C VAL A 96 0.52 -6.28 2.23
N PHE A 97 1.16 -5.39 2.99
CA PHE A 97 0.60 -4.06 3.26
C PHE A 97 0.56 -3.17 2.01
N GLY A 98 1.59 -3.20 1.15
CA GLY A 98 1.59 -2.46 -0.11
C GLY A 98 0.49 -2.95 -1.07
N LEU A 99 0.33 -4.26 -1.21
CA LEU A 99 -0.75 -4.87 -2.00
C LEU A 99 -2.13 -4.56 -1.42
N PHE A 100 -2.28 -4.63 -0.10
CA PHE A 100 -3.54 -4.29 0.56
C PHE A 100 -3.95 -2.85 0.26
N CYS A 101 -3.03 -1.89 0.43
CA CYS A 101 -3.28 -0.48 0.10
C CYS A 101 -3.65 -0.30 -1.37
N PHE A 102 -2.96 -1.01 -2.29
CA PHE A 102 -3.24 -0.97 -3.71
C PHE A 102 -4.66 -1.45 -4.04
N VAL A 103 -5.04 -2.62 -3.52
CA VAL A 103 -6.37 -3.21 -3.76
C VAL A 103 -7.47 -2.28 -3.24
N VAL A 104 -7.32 -1.76 -2.01
CA VAL A 104 -8.29 -0.81 -1.43
C VAL A 104 -8.45 0.44 -2.30
N ALA A 105 -7.34 1.04 -2.74
CA ALA A 105 -7.38 2.21 -3.62
C ALA A 105 -8.05 1.90 -4.98
N ARG A 106 -7.82 0.71 -5.55
CA ARG A 106 -8.46 0.28 -6.80
C ARG A 106 -9.98 0.11 -6.64
N VAL A 107 -10.45 -0.43 -5.52
CA VAL A 107 -11.88 -0.51 -5.22
C VAL A 107 -12.49 0.89 -5.11
N PHE A 108 -11.81 1.85 -4.48
CA PHE A 108 -12.29 3.24 -4.41
C PHE A 108 -12.41 3.90 -5.78
N ILE A 109 -11.44 3.70 -6.66
CA ILE A 109 -11.51 4.19 -8.05
C ILE A 109 -12.69 3.56 -8.78
N LEU A 110 -12.91 2.24 -8.64
CA LEU A 110 -14.03 1.54 -9.26
C LEU A 110 -15.39 2.12 -8.82
N VAL A 111 -15.56 2.37 -7.52
CA VAL A 111 -16.79 2.97 -6.98
C VAL A 111 -17.02 4.38 -7.53
N LEU A 112 -15.96 5.20 -7.59
CA LEU A 112 -16.06 6.55 -8.16
C LEU A 112 -16.34 6.53 -9.68
N ALA A 113 -15.78 5.56 -10.41
CA ALA A 113 -16.02 5.40 -11.85
C ALA A 113 -17.50 5.06 -12.14
N ILE A 114 -18.09 4.12 -11.39
CA ILE A 114 -19.51 3.76 -11.53
C ILE A 114 -20.41 4.98 -11.24
N LYS A 115 -20.08 5.77 -10.21
CA LYS A 115 -20.82 6.99 -9.87
C LYS A 115 -20.71 8.05 -10.97
N ALA A 116 -19.53 8.19 -11.59
CA ALA A 116 -19.32 9.14 -12.69
C ALA A 116 -20.15 8.77 -13.93
N GLN A 117 -20.19 7.49 -14.30
CA GLN A 117 -20.98 7.02 -15.46
C GLN A 117 -22.49 7.28 -15.27
N ARG A 118 -23.05 6.96 -14.09
CA ARG A 118 -24.48 7.21 -13.81
C ARG A 118 -24.89 8.68 -13.92
N ALA A 119 -23.97 9.61 -13.65
CA ALA A 119 -24.26 11.04 -13.76
C ALA A 119 -24.35 11.50 -15.22
N GLU A 120 -23.56 10.91 -16.13
CA GLU A 120 -23.63 11.19 -17.56
C GLU A 120 -24.90 10.59 -18.19
N ASP A 121 -25.28 9.36 -17.81
CA ASP A 121 -26.49 8.70 -18.33
C ASP A 121 -27.78 9.44 -17.91
N ALA A 122 -27.80 10.06 -16.73
CA ALA A 122 -28.95 10.83 -16.24
C ALA A 122 -29.11 12.21 -16.90
N GLN A 123 -28.09 12.70 -17.62
CA GLN A 123 -28.17 13.95 -18.39
C GLN A 123 -28.63 13.74 -19.84
N LEU A 124 -28.73 12.48 -20.28
CA LEU A 124 -29.14 12.09 -21.64
C LEU A 124 -30.63 11.71 -21.75
N ILE A 125 -31.40 11.87 -20.66
CA ILE A 125 -32.87 11.67 -20.60
C ILE A 125 -33.52 13.00 -20.23
#